data_AF-A0A7V2WXL8-F1
#
_entry.id   AF-A0A7V2WXL8-F1
#
_cell.length_a   1.000
_cell.length_b   1.000
_cell.length_c   1.000
_cell.angle_alpha   90.00
_cell.angle_beta   90.00
_cell.angle_gamma   90.00
#
_symmetry.space_group_name_H-M   'P 1'
#
loop_
_entity.id
_entity.type
_entity.pdbx_description
1 polymer ?
#
loop_
_entity_poly.entity_id
_entity_poly.type
_entity_poly.pdbx_seq_one_letter_code
_entity_poly.pdbx_strand_id
1 'polypeptide(L)' 'GAVQVLSRLGVKFQSYNILEDPELRQGLKEFADWPTFPQLYVKGELLGGFDILRDMYESGELQEHLRQKGIAFSEAA' A
#
# COMPACT_ATOMS: atom_id res chain seq x y z
N GLY A 1 9.84 -5.75 1.37
CA GLY A 1 9.22 -5.01 2.49
C GLY A 1 7.71 -5.00 2.35
N ALA A 2 7.16 -4.02 1.63
CA ALA A 2 5.71 -3.78 1.57
C ALA A 2 4.85 -4.99 1.19
N VAL A 3 5.24 -5.68 0.10
CA VAL A 3 4.57 -6.90 -0.38
C VAL A 3 4.48 -7.96 0.72
N GLN A 4 5.51 -8.10 1.54
CA GLN A 4 5.59 -9.12 2.57
C GLN A 4 4.64 -8.83 3.74
N VAL A 5 4.48 -7.55 4.11
CA VAL A 5 3.51 -7.10 5.12
C VAL A 5 2.08 -7.37 4.63
N LEU A 6 1.78 -6.99 3.38
CA LEU A 6 0.46 -7.22 2.79
C LEU A 6 0.15 -8.73 2.65
N SER A 7 1.15 -9.53 2.27
CA SER A 7 1.03 -10.99 2.22
C SER A 7 0.79 -11.61 3.60
N ARG A 8 1.45 -11.12 4.67
CA ARG A 8 1.21 -11.58 6.05
C ARG A 8 -0.20 -11.27 6.53
N LEU A 9 -0.72 -10.11 6.13
CA LEU A 9 -2.11 -9.72 6.37
C LEU A 9 -3.10 -10.46 5.46
N GLY A 10 -2.65 -11.30 4.52
CA GLY A 10 -3.54 -12.00 3.59
C GLY A 10 -4.43 -11.08 2.77
N VAL A 11 -4.02 -9.82 2.58
CA VAL A 11 -4.79 -8.82 1.83
C VAL A 11 -4.63 -9.09 0.34
N LYS A 12 -5.71 -9.00 -0.42
CA LYS A 12 -5.61 -8.96 -1.88
C LYS A 12 -5.11 -7.58 -2.32
N PHE A 13 -3.90 -7.52 -2.83
CA PHE A 13 -3.31 -6.31 -3.41
C PHE A 13 -2.90 -6.53 -4.85
N GLN A 14 -2.79 -5.44 -5.60
CA GLN A 14 -2.24 -5.42 -6.94
C GLN A 14 -0.92 -4.66 -6.91
N SER A 15 0.14 -5.23 -7.49
CA SER A 15 1.43 -4.55 -7.68
C SER A 15 1.57 -4.10 -9.12
N TYR A 16 1.97 -2.85 -9.32
CA TYR A 16 2.27 -2.29 -10.63
C TYR A 16 3.75 -1.94 -10.71
N ASN A 17 4.42 -2.37 -11.77
CA ASN A 17 5.84 -2.14 -11.97
C ASN A 17 6.09 -0.83 -12.74
N ILE A 18 6.40 0.24 -12.01
CA ILE A 18 6.72 1.55 -12.60
C ILE A 18 8.06 1.59 -13.36
N LEU A 19 8.91 0.57 -13.22
CA LEU A 19 10.20 0.53 -13.91
C LEU A 19 10.05 0.11 -15.38
N GLU A 20 9.00 -0.64 -15.69
CA GLU A 20 8.70 -1.13 -17.04
C GLU A 20 7.81 -0.15 -17.81
N ASP A 21 7.07 0.71 -17.12
CA ASP A 21 6.13 1.66 -17.71
C ASP A 21 6.41 3.12 -17.27
N PRO A 22 7.09 3.91 -18.11
CA PRO A 22 7.36 5.32 -17.86
C PRO A 22 6.09 6.19 -17.78
N GLU A 23 5.03 5.85 -18.50
CA GLU A 23 3.77 6.60 -18.49
C GLU A 23 3.06 6.39 -17.16
N LEU A 24 3.01 5.16 -16.67
CA LEU A 24 2.45 4.83 -15.36
C LEU A 24 3.23 5.51 -14.23
N ARG A 25 4.57 5.60 -14.35
CA ARG A 25 5.42 6.34 -13.41
C ARG A 25 5.08 7.83 -13.39
N GLN A 26 4.93 8.45 -14.55
CA GLN A 26 4.64 9.88 -14.68
C GLN A 26 3.22 10.18 -14.16
N GLY A 27 2.23 9.39 -14.58
CA GLY A 27 0.83 9.53 -14.15
C GLY A 27 0.65 9.32 -12.64
N LEU A 28 1.33 8.33 -12.04
CA LEU A 28 1.31 8.16 -10.59
C LEU A 28 1.98 9.32 -9.86
N LYS A 29 3.06 9.88 -10.41
CA LYS A 29 3.73 11.02 -9.78
C LYS A 29 2.83 12.27 -9.74
N GLU A 30 2.10 12.51 -10.82
CA GLU A 30 1.14 13.63 -10.92
C GLU A 30 -0.13 13.37 -10.10
N PHE A 31 -0.59 12.12 -10.01
CA PHE A 31 -1.77 11.75 -9.24
C PHE A 31 -1.52 11.71 -7.73
N ALA A 32 -0.38 11.18 -7.31
CA ALA A 32 -0.03 11.00 -5.90
C ALA A 32 0.36 12.31 -5.21
N ASP A 33 0.84 13.28 -5.98
CA ASP A 33 1.66 14.42 -5.50
C ASP A 33 2.76 13.97 -4.51
N TRP A 34 3.26 12.74 -4.70
CA TRP A 34 4.18 12.07 -3.78
C TRP A 34 5.48 11.70 -4.49
N PRO A 35 6.65 12.11 -3.97
CA PRO A 35 7.90 12.03 -4.71
C PRO A 35 8.57 10.65 -4.68
N THR A 36 8.16 9.76 -3.75
CA THR A 36 8.89 8.52 -3.43
C THR A 36 8.06 7.26 -3.65
N PHE A 37 8.76 6.17 -3.97
CA PHE A 37 8.21 4.81 -4.12
C PHE A 37 8.90 3.88 -3.11
N PRO A 38 8.21 2.82 -2.62
CA PRO A 38 6.88 2.32 -3.01
C PRO A 38 5.72 3.19 -2.49
N GLN A 39 4.63 3.27 -3.24
CA GLN A 39 3.38 3.94 -2.80
C GLN A 39 2.29 2.88 -2.58
N LEU A 40 1.58 2.98 -1.46
CA LEU A 40 0.43 2.13 -1.16
C LEU A 40 -0.86 2.93 -1.30
N TYR A 41 -1.78 2.39 -2.09
CA TYR A 41 -3.13 2.92 -2.22
C TYR A 41 -4.16 1.96 -1.62
N VAL A 42 -5.09 2.48 -0.85
CA VAL A 42 -6.21 1.74 -0.27
C VAL A 42 -7.50 2.39 -0.75
N LYS A 43 -8.30 1.67 -1.54
CA LYS A 43 -9.55 2.19 -2.14
C LYS A 43 -9.39 3.52 -2.90
N GLY A 44 -8.24 3.73 -3.55
CA GLY A 44 -7.96 4.95 -4.32
C GLY A 44 -7.41 6.12 -3.50
N GLU A 45 -7.26 5.96 -2.19
CA GLU A 45 -6.57 6.93 -1.33
C GLU A 45 -5.12 6.49 -1.12
N LEU A 46 -4.19 7.43 -1.23
CA LEU A 46 -2.78 7.21 -0.91
C LEU A 46 -2.65 7.03 0.61
N LEU A 47 -2.28 5.83 1.04
CA LEU A 47 -1.91 5.57 2.43
C LEU A 47 -0.51 6.13 2.72
N GLY A 48 0.41 5.96 1.77
CA GLY A 48 1.77 6.50 1.85
C GLY A 48 2.86 5.54 1.39
N GLY A 49 4.07 5.75 1.92
CA GLY A 49 5.28 5.00 1.57
C GLY A 49 5.43 3.66 2.28
N PHE A 50 6.53 2.95 1.99
CA PHE A 50 6.88 1.72 2.71
C PHE A 50 7.11 1.95 4.22
N ASP A 51 7.75 3.05 4.60
CA ASP A 51 8.01 3.35 6.02
C ASP A 51 6.71 3.52 6.79
N ILE A 52 5.74 4.27 6.24
CA ILE A 52 4.41 4.47 6.83
C ILE A 52 3.66 3.14 6.94
N LEU A 53 3.66 2.31 5.88
CA LEU A 53 3.04 0.99 5.92
C LEU A 53 3.63 0.13 7.05
N ARG A 54 4.96 0.10 7.19
CA ARG A 54 5.63 -0.70 8.23
C ARG A 54 5.24 -0.19 9.61
N ASP A 55 5.32 1.11 9.83
CA ASP A 55 5.03 1.71 11.13
C ASP A 55 3.54 1.52 11.50
N MET A 56 2.61 1.66 10.55
CA MET A 56 1.19 1.37 10.74
C MET A 56 0.91 -0.12 11.00
N TYR A 57 1.69 -1.02 10.40
CA TYR A 57 1.57 -2.45 10.65
C TYR A 57 2.09 -2.82 12.05
N GLU A 58 3.21 -2.25 12.46
CA GLU A 58 3.79 -2.46 13.81
C GLU A 58 2.90 -1.84 14.90
N SER A 59 2.25 -0.71 14.63
CA SER A 59 1.30 -0.08 15.56
C SER A 59 -0.09 -0.74 15.58
N GLY A 60 -0.42 -1.56 14.59
CA GLY A 60 -1.75 -2.14 14.40
C GLY A 60 -2.76 -1.20 13.72
N GLU A 61 -2.39 0.05 13.42
CA GLU A 61 -3.24 1.02 12.73
C GLU A 61 -3.59 0.57 11.30
N LEU A 62 -2.72 -0.19 10.64
CA LEU A 62 -2.97 -0.68 9.28
C LEU A 62 -4.19 -1.61 9.26
N GLN A 63 -4.27 -2.54 10.22
CA GLN A 63 -5.40 -3.46 10.37
C GLN A 63 -6.69 -2.69 10.61
N GLU A 64 -6.66 -1.71 11.51
CA GLU A 64 -7.83 -0.87 11.79
C GLU A 64 -8.24 -0.04 10.58
N HIS A 65 -7.28 0.54 9.85
CA HIS A 65 -7.55 1.27 8.61
C HIS A 65 -8.20 0.35 7.56
N LEU A 66 -7.70 -0.87 7.40
CA LEU A 66 -8.29 -1.87 6.51
C LEU A 66 -9.70 -2.27 6.95
N ARG A 67 -9.96 -2.47 8.25
CA ARG A 67 -11.33 -2.72 8.78
C ARG A 67 -12.26 -1.56 8.48
N GLN A 68 -11.85 -0.32 8.75
CA GLN A 68 -12.64 0.88 8.50
C GLN A 68 -12.98 1.02 7.01
N LYS A 69 -12.02 0.71 6.14
CA LYS A 69 -12.25 0.68 4.69
C LYS A 69 -13.02 -0.56 4.25
N GLY A 70 -13.33 -1.52 5.12
CA GLY A 70 -14.04 -2.76 4.77
C GLY A 70 -13.24 -3.66 3.83
N ILE A 71 -11.91 -3.64 3.94
CA ILE A 71 -11.03 -4.53 3.20
C ILE A 71 -10.91 -5.84 3.99
N ALA A 72 -11.17 -6.96 3.32
CA ALA A 72 -10.94 -8.28 3.92
C ALA A 72 -9.43 -8.54 4.03
N PHE A 73 -8.98 -8.84 5.24
CA PHE A 73 -7.63 -9.29 5.53
C PHE A 73 -7.70 -10.54 6.41
N SER A 74 -6.69 -11.40 6.29
CA SER A 74 -6.51 -12.60 7.08
C SER A 74 -5.16 -12.50 7.76
N GLU A 75 -5.12 -12.15 9.05
CA GLU A 75 -3.92 -12.36 9.85
C GLU A 75 -3.63 -13.86 9.84
N ALA A 76 -2.58 -14.25 9.13
CA ALA A 76 -2.04 -15.58 9.26
C ALA A 76 -1.44 -15.68 10.67
N ALA A 77 -2.20 -16.31 11.58
CA ALA A 77 -1.78 -16.65 12.93
C ALA A 77 -0.57 -17.60 12.93
#